data_AF-A0A8S2ZJQ6-F1
#
_entry.id   AF-A0A8S2ZJQ6-F1
#
_cell.length_a   1.000
_cell.length_b   1.000
_cell.length_c   1.000
_cell.angle_alpha   90.00
_cell.angle_beta   90.00
_cell.angle_gamma   90.00
#
_symmetry.space_group_name_H-M   'P 1'
#
loop_
_entity.id
_entity.type
_entity.pdbx_description
1 polymer ?
#
loop_
_entity_poly.entity_id
_entity_poly.type
_entity_poly.pdbx_seq_one_letter_code
_entity_poly.pdbx_strand_id
1 'polypeptide(L)' 'YDTVKVWKKFGGEAISPTSVVLLQELDRFNILASTMSKSLATLRRALKGEVGMSNELEDLSRALYNGQLPPIWRRLAPAT' A
#
# COMPACT_ATOMS: atom_id res chain seq x y z
N TYR A 1 7.26 -6.79 0.04
CA TYR A 1 8.66 -7.25 -0.02
C TYR A 1 9.07 -7.79 1.34
N ASP A 2 10.01 -8.74 1.37
CA ASP A 2 10.38 -9.50 2.56
C ASP A 2 11.35 -8.68 3.44
N THR A 3 10.81 -7.91 4.38
CA THR A 3 11.56 -7.02 5.30
C THR A 3 12.55 -7.79 6.16
N VAL A 4 12.29 -9.08 6.43
CA VAL A 4 13.18 -9.98 7.18
C VAL A 4 14.49 -10.21 6.43
N LYS A 5 14.47 -10.32 5.09
CA LYS A 5 15.70 -10.47 4.29
C LYS A 5 16.56 -9.22 4.34
N VAL A 6 15.94 -8.05 4.31
CA VAL A 6 16.65 -6.77 4.43
C VAL A 6 17.26 -6.66 5.84
N TRP A 7 16.48 -6.96 6.88
CA TRP A 7 16.95 -6.95 8.27
C TRP A 7 18.14 -7.92 8.49
N LYS A 8 18.10 -9.11 7.89
CA LYS A 8 19.19 -10.09 7.97
C LYS A 8 20.45 -9.68 7.19
N LYS A 9 20.29 -8.86 6.14
CA LYS A 9 21.40 -8.36 5.31
C LYS A 9 22.07 -7.13 5.94
N PHE A 10 21.32 -6.32 6.70
CA PHE A 10 21.81 -5.12 7.37
C PHE A 10 22.11 -5.31 8.87
N GLY A 11 21.61 -6.37 9.51
CA GLY A 11 21.80 -6.64 10.94
C GLY A 11 23.23 -7.02 11.38
N GLY A 12 24.19 -7.03 10.45
CA GLY A 12 25.61 -7.24 10.74
C GLY A 12 26.44 -5.95 10.84
N GLU A 13 25.94 -4.84 10.31
CA GLU A 13 26.60 -3.54 10.36
C GLU A 13 25.74 -2.59 11.20
N ALA A 14 26.37 -1.86 12.13
CA ALA A 14 25.72 -1.00 13.11
C ALA A 14 24.51 -0.27 12.52
N ILE A 15 23.30 -0.63 12.99
CA ILE A 15 22.06 -0.11 12.46
C ILE A 15 22.01 1.39 12.78
N SER A 16 22.32 2.23 11.81
CA SER A 16 22.22 3.68 11.96
C SER A 16 20.76 4.10 12.12
N PRO A 17 20.45 5.19 12.84
CA PRO A 17 19.08 5.72 12.94
C PRO A 17 18.44 5.94 11.54
N THR A 18 19.24 6.34 10.56
CA THR A 18 18.86 6.45 9.14
C THR A 18 18.40 5.12 8.55
N SER A 19 19.10 4.03 8.85
CA SER A 19 18.73 2.68 8.38
C SER A 19 17.40 2.22 8.98
N VAL A 20 17.12 2.57 10.24
CA VAL A 20 15.83 2.29 10.89
C VAL A 20 14.69 3.05 10.21
N VAL A 21 14.87 4.35 9.96
CA VAL A 21 13.86 5.18 9.28
C VAL A 21 13.57 4.65 7.87
N LEU A 22 14.61 4.28 7.11
CA LEU A 22 14.43 3.70 5.78
C LEU A 22 13.70 2.36 5.81
N LEU A 23 13.96 1.51 6.81
CA LEU A 23 13.24 0.25 6.99
C LEU A 23 11.77 0.47 7.35
N GLN A 24 11.48 1.45 8.21
CA GLN A 24 10.12 1.82 8.57
C GLN A 24 9.35 2.38 7.37
N GLU A 25 9.97 3.28 6.60
CA GLU A 25 9.37 3.79 5.37
C GLU A 25 9.15 2.66 4.36
N LEU A 26 10.12 1.76 4.18
CA LEU A 26 9.99 0.62 3.28
C LEU A 26 8.82 -0.29 3.67
N ASP A 27 8.64 -0.57 4.97
CA ASP A 27 7.53 -1.38 5.45
C ASP A 27 6.19 -0.68 5.23
N ARG A 28 6.12 0.62 5.49
CA ARG A 28 4.95 1.45 5.21
C ARG A 28 4.60 1.45 3.72
N PHE A 29 5.59 1.59 2.84
CA PHE A 29 5.41 1.46 1.39
C PHE A 29 4.93 0.07 0.97
N ASN A 30 5.44 -0.99 1.59
CA ASN A 30 4.97 -2.35 1.33
C ASN A 30 3.48 -2.52 1.68
N ILE A 31 3.04 -1.96 2.80
CA ILE A 31 1.62 -1.99 3.22
C ILE A 31 0.76 -1.24 2.18
N LEU A 32 1.21 -0.07 1.75
CA LEU A 32 0.52 0.72 0.72
C LEU A 32 0.39 -0.05 -0.59
N ALA A 33 1.50 -0.61 -1.10
CA ALA A 33 1.52 -1.38 -2.35
C ALA A 33 0.65 -2.65 -2.28
N SER A 34 0.67 -3.35 -1.13
CA SER A 34 -0.19 -4.51 -0.88
C SER A 34 -1.66 -4.12 -0.89
N THR A 35 -2.01 -3.00 -0.26
CA THR A 35 -3.37 -2.48 -0.21
C THR A 35 -3.85 -2.05 -1.60
N MET A 36 -3.02 -1.32 -2.36
CA MET A 36 -3.28 -0.95 -3.75
C MET A 36 -3.59 -2.19 -4.59
N SER A 37 -2.71 -3.20 -4.55
CA SER A 37 -2.88 -4.44 -5.32
C SER A 37 -4.18 -5.16 -4.96
N LYS A 38 -4.49 -5.31 -3.67
CA LYS A 38 -5.73 -5.93 -3.20
C LYS A 38 -6.97 -5.14 -3.65
N SER A 39 -6.95 -3.83 -3.47
CA SER A 39 -8.09 -2.96 -3.82
C SER A 39 -8.39 -2.97 -5.33
N LEU A 40 -7.37 -2.95 -6.18
CA LEU A 40 -7.51 -3.08 -7.63
C LEU A 40 -8.03 -4.47 -8.03
N ALA A 41 -7.54 -5.53 -7.38
CA ALA A 41 -8.02 -6.88 -7.64
C ALA A 41 -9.51 -7.03 -7.28
N THR A 42 -9.93 -6.50 -6.12
CA THR A 42 -11.33 -6.51 -5.71
C THR A 42 -12.20 -5.66 -6.63
N LEU A 43 -11.76 -4.46 -7.02
CA LEU A 43 -12.48 -3.62 -7.98
C LEU A 43 -12.69 -4.35 -9.31
N ARG A 44 -11.66 -5.03 -9.83
CA ARG A 44 -11.77 -5.80 -11.07
C ARG A 44 -12.79 -6.94 -10.96
N ARG A 45 -12.90 -7.59 -9.79
CA ARG A 45 -13.90 -8.63 -9.52
C ARG A 45 -15.31 -8.03 -9.37
N ALA A 46 -15.43 -6.86 -8.74
CA ALA A 46 -16.69 -6.14 -8.63
C ALA A 46 -17.23 -5.70 -10.00
N LEU A 47 -16.35 -5.21 -10.89
CA LEU A 47 -16.71 -4.87 -12.27
C LEU A 47 -17.14 -6.09 -13.10
N LYS A 48 -16.65 -7.29 -12.79
CA LYS A 48 -17.12 -8.54 -13.39
C LYS A 48 -18.44 -9.06 -12.80
N GLY A 49 -18.95 -8.45 -11.74
CA GLY A 49 -20.12 -8.90 -11.01
C GLY A 49 -19.85 -10.07 -10.04
N GLU A 50 -18.58 -10.42 -9.79
CA GLU A 50 -18.21 -11.50 -8.86
C GLU A 50 -18.28 -11.07 -7.38
N VAL A 51 -18.25 -9.75 -7.13
CA VAL A 51 -18.26 -9.15 -5.78
C VAL A 51 -19.18 -7.93 -5.81
N GLY A 52 -19.95 -7.71 -4.75
CA GLY A 52 -20.79 -6.51 -4.62
C GLY A 52 -19.94 -5.23 -4.53
N MET A 53 -20.34 -4.18 -5.23
CA MET A 53 -19.72 -2.86 -5.13
C MET A 53 -20.00 -2.30 -3.72
N SER A 54 -18.95 -2.16 -2.89
CA SER A 54 -19.06 -1.43 -1.63
C SER A 54 -18.81 0.06 -1.87
N ASN A 55 -19.27 0.92 -0.96
CA ASN A 55 -19.02 2.36 -1.02
C ASN A 55 -17.51 2.68 -1.15
N GLU A 56 -16.65 1.91 -0.46
CA GLU A 56 -15.19 2.05 -0.53
C GLU A 56 -14.63 1.73 -1.92
N LEU A 57 -15.15 0.69 -2.58
CA LEU A 57 -14.77 0.34 -3.95
C LEU A 57 -15.29 1.38 -4.95
N GLU A 58 -16.47 1.93 -4.71
CA GLU A 58 -17.05 2.98 -5.56
C GLU A 58 -16.27 4.29 -5.46
N ASP A 59 -15.91 4.72 -4.26
CA ASP A 59 -15.02 5.87 -4.06
C ASP A 59 -13.64 5.64 -4.68
N LEU A 60 -13.10 4.42 -4.58
CA LEU A 60 -11.84 4.06 -5.22
C LEU A 60 -11.96 4.07 -6.75
N SER A 61 -13.06 3.58 -7.32
CA SER A 61 -13.29 3.61 -8.76
C SER A 61 -13.41 5.05 -9.27
N ARG A 62 -14.15 5.90 -8.57
CA ARG A 62 -14.31 7.33 -8.89
C ARG A 62 -12.99 8.07 -8.78
N ALA A 63 -12.23 7.84 -7.73
CA ALA A 63 -10.91 8.43 -7.55
C ALA A 63 -9.96 8.03 -8.70
N LEU A 64 -9.92 6.74 -9.04
CA LEU A 64 -9.11 6.25 -10.17
C LEU A 64 -9.57 6.82 -11.52
N TYR A 65 -10.88 6.90 -11.74
CA TYR A 65 -11.46 7.47 -12.96
C TYR A 65 -11.10 8.96 -13.11
N ASN A 66 -11.08 9.70 -12.00
CA ASN A 66 -10.71 11.12 -11.96
C ASN A 66 -9.18 11.36 -11.89
N GLY A 67 -8.35 10.30 -11.88
CA GLY A 67 -6.90 10.42 -11.71
C GLY A 67 -6.47 10.94 -10.33
N GLN A 68 -7.33 10.81 -9.32
CA GLN A 68 -7.09 11.27 -7.96
C GLN A 68 -6.63 10.12 -7.05
N LEU A 69 -5.89 10.46 -5.99
CA LEU A 69 -5.46 9.47 -4.99
C LEU A 69 -6.67 8.98 -4.16
N PRO A 70 -7.00 7.67 -4.22
CA PRO A 70 -8.09 7.10 -3.43
C PRO A 70 -7.94 7.38 -1.94
N PRO A 71 -9.03 7.66 -1.21
CA PRO A 71 -8.97 7.97 0.23
C PRO A 71 -8.30 6.86 1.05
N ILE A 72 -8.58 5.60 0.70
CA ILE A 72 -8.01 4.43 1.36
C ILE A 72 -6.49 4.31 1.18
N TRP A 73 -5.94 4.80 0.07
CA TRP A 73 -4.49 4.87 -0.15
C TRP A 73 -3.89 6.09 0.51
N ARG A 74 -4.59 7.22 0.48
CA ARG A 74 -4.18 8.46 1.16
C ARG A 74 -4.00 8.29 2.65
N ARG A 75 -4.85 7.49 3.30
CA ARG A 75 -4.72 7.18 4.74
C ARG A 75 -3.45 6.36 5.05
N LEU A 76 -2.95 5.60 4.09
CA LEU A 76 -1.74 4.78 4.23
C LEU A 76 -0.48 5.49 3.72
N ALA A 77 -0.65 6.50 2.86
CA ALA A 77 0.40 7.44 2.49
C ALA A 77 0.70 8.37 3.69
N PRO A 78 1.97 8.73 3.93
CA PRO A 78 2.29 9.59 5.06
C PRO A 78 1.83 11.01 4.71
N ALA A 79 1.24 11.73 5.66
CA ALA A 79 1.10 13.17 5.53
C ALA A 79 2.53 13.75 5.55
N THR A 80 2.98 14.24 4.40
CA THR A 80 4.24 15.00 4.31
C THR A 80 3.91 16.48 4.48
#